data_AF-A0A7J7IFS2-F1
#
_entry.id   AF-A0A7J7IFS2-F1
#
_cell.length_a   1.000
_cell.length_b   1.000
_cell.length_c   1.000
_cell.angle_alpha   90.00
_cell.angle_beta   90.00
_cell.angle_gamma   90.00
#
_symmetry.space_group_name_H-M   'P 1'
#
loop_
_entity.id
_entity.type
_entity.pdbx_description
1 polymer ?
#
loop_
_entity_poly.entity_id
_entity_poly.type
_entity_poly.pdbx_seq_one_letter_code
_entity_poly.pdbx_strand_id
1 'polypeptide(L)'
;MGHLRLPYVIEVLKIDIERGEFPAFLGAFRVAEKVHVQGSAYDELSLPERRALQTWAALRLANQVLIEVHGWNISATELDEFFYGFRRAGFGIFHKEPNLAWCCGECMEYGFLRLHDAFFEPELARLAQRSPFDQT
;
A
#
# COMPACT_ATOMS: atom_id res chain seq x y z
N MET A 1 30.89 14.02 9.41
CA MET A 1 29.48 13.59 9.32
C MET A 1 29.39 12.55 8.21
N GLY A 2 29.11 11.29 8.56
CA GLY A 2 29.04 10.21 7.58
C GLY A 2 27.79 10.32 6.73
N HIS A 3 27.94 10.40 5.41
CA HIS A 3 26.83 10.18 4.49
C HIS A 3 26.35 8.75 4.64
N LEU A 4 25.21 8.55 5.31
CA LEU A 4 24.49 7.28 5.28
C LEU A 4 23.87 7.18 3.88
N ARG A 5 24.62 6.67 2.90
CA ARG A 5 24.01 6.22 1.64
C ARG A 5 23.20 4.99 1.99
N LEU A 6 21.88 5.10 1.99
CA LEU A 6 20.99 3.94 1.93
C LEU A 6 21.03 3.46 0.47
N PRO A 7 21.72 2.34 0.14
CA PRO A 7 22.03 2.00 -1.24
C PRO A 7 20.81 1.62 -2.10
N TYR A 8 19.60 1.59 -1.54
CA TYR A 8 18.39 1.09 -2.19
C TYR A 8 17.13 1.90 -1.86
N VAL A 9 17.22 3.22 -1.72
CA VAL A 9 16.02 4.07 -1.62
C VAL A 9 15.57 4.46 -3.02
N ILE A 10 14.30 4.16 -3.33
CA ILE A 10 13.62 4.64 -4.52
C ILE A 10 13.01 6.00 -4.14
N GLU A 11 13.43 7.09 -4.78
CA GLU A 11 12.83 8.40 -4.47
C GLU A 11 11.34 8.42 -4.83
N VAL A 12 11.00 7.94 -6.03
CA VAL A 12 9.61 7.88 -6.53
C VAL A 12 9.35 6.55 -7.22
N LEU A 13 8.27 5.87 -6.82
CA LEU A 13 7.75 4.67 -7.46
C LEU A 13 6.40 5.01 -8.13
N LYS A 14 6.31 4.92 -9.46
CA LYS A 14 5.04 5.03 -10.18
C LYS A 14 4.45 3.64 -10.42
N ILE A 15 3.16 3.49 -10.18
CA ILE A 15 2.42 2.24 -10.38
C ILE A 15 1.14 2.58 -11.15
N ASP A 16 0.90 1.87 -12.24
CA ASP A 16 -0.36 1.93 -12.96
C ASP A 16 -1.10 0.61 -12.66
N ILE A 17 -2.30 0.70 -12.10
CA ILE A 17 -3.14 -0.44 -11.74
C ILE A 17 -4.26 -0.53 -12.77
N GLU A 18 -4.14 -1.49 -13.68
CA GLU A 18 -5.08 -1.66 -14.76
C GLU A 18 -6.41 -2.27 -14.28
N ARG A 19 -7.43 -2.18 -15.14
CA ARG A 19 -8.76 -2.70 -14.83
C ARG A 19 -8.69 -4.20 -14.48
N GLY A 20 -9.11 -4.52 -13.25
CA GLY A 20 -9.13 -5.89 -12.72
C GLY A 20 -7.86 -6.30 -11.96
N GLU A 21 -6.82 -5.47 -11.95
CA GLU A 21 -5.60 -5.73 -11.18
C GLU A 21 -5.69 -5.27 -9.72
N PHE A 22 -6.67 -4.41 -9.40
CA PHE A 22 -6.84 -3.85 -8.06
C PHE A 22 -6.90 -4.91 -6.94
N PRO A 23 -7.71 -6.00 -7.05
CA PRO A 23 -7.73 -7.03 -6.02
C PRO A 23 -6.40 -7.78 -5.87
N ALA A 24 -5.65 -7.94 -6.96
CA ALA A 24 -4.33 -8.57 -6.93
C ALA A 24 -3.30 -7.66 -6.24
N PHE A 25 -3.38 -6.34 -6.47
CA PHE A 25 -2.55 -5.35 -5.78
C PHE A 25 -2.81 -5.38 -4.26
N LEU A 26 -4.08 -5.45 -3.83
CA LEU A 26 -4.43 -5.61 -2.40
C LEU A 26 -3.81 -6.86 -1.77
N GLY A 27 -3.54 -7.90 -2.57
CA GLY A 27 -2.80 -9.09 -2.15
C GLY A 27 -1.45 -8.78 -1.49
N ALA A 28 -0.78 -7.68 -1.88
CA ALA A 28 0.46 -7.24 -1.24
C ALA A 28 0.26 -6.88 0.24
N PHE A 29 -0.85 -6.22 0.57
CA PHE A 29 -1.19 -5.86 1.94
C PHE A 29 -1.63 -7.08 2.76
N ARG A 30 -2.47 -7.94 2.16
CA ARG A 30 -2.95 -9.17 2.79
C ARG A 30 -1.81 -10.12 3.16
N VAL A 31 -0.88 -10.35 2.23
CA VAL A 31 0.26 -11.24 2.51
C VAL A 31 1.23 -10.61 3.51
N ALA A 32 1.43 -9.29 3.46
CA ALA A 32 2.25 -8.59 4.44
C ALA A 32 1.66 -8.72 5.86
N GLU A 33 0.34 -8.67 6.01
CA GLU A 33 -0.33 -8.96 7.27
C GLU A 33 -0.13 -10.40 7.72
N LYS A 34 -0.34 -11.37 6.83
CA LYS A 34 -0.10 -12.79 7.10
C LYS A 34 1.32 -13.06 7.61
N VAL A 35 2.33 -12.43 7.00
CA VAL A 35 3.73 -12.61 7.41
C VAL A 35 4.07 -11.80 8.67
N HIS A 36 3.75 -10.51 8.71
CA HIS A 36 4.27 -9.60 9.74
C HIS A 36 3.40 -9.52 11.00
N VAL A 37 2.12 -9.91 10.93
CA VAL A 37 1.20 -9.91 12.07
C VAL A 37 0.84 -11.32 12.50
N GLN A 38 0.47 -12.18 11.55
CA GLN A 38 0.04 -13.54 11.87
C GLN A 38 1.23 -14.52 12.02
N GLY A 39 2.42 -14.12 11.57
CA GLY A 39 3.67 -14.88 11.76
C GLY A 39 3.87 -16.05 10.81
N SER A 40 3.17 -16.10 9.67
CA SER A 40 3.40 -17.15 8.66
C SER A 40 4.83 -17.09 8.11
N ALA A 41 5.42 -18.26 7.90
CA ALA A 41 6.75 -18.38 7.32
C ALA A 41 6.72 -18.22 5.80
N TYR A 42 7.85 -17.79 5.22
CA TYR A 42 7.93 -17.51 3.78
C TYR A 42 7.73 -18.76 2.91
N ASP A 43 8.18 -19.91 3.38
CA ASP A 43 8.04 -21.20 2.71
C ASP A 43 6.58 -21.71 2.67
N GLU A 44 5.74 -21.25 3.59
CA GLU A 44 4.29 -21.52 3.63
C GLU A 44 3.50 -20.69 2.60
N LEU A 45 4.11 -19.68 1.99
CA LEU A 45 3.46 -18.83 1.00
C LEU A 45 3.43 -19.53 -0.37
N SER A 46 2.27 -19.47 -1.02
CA SER A 46 2.10 -19.81 -2.43
C SER A 46 2.92 -18.88 -3.33
N LEU A 47 3.17 -19.29 -4.58
CA LEU A 47 3.91 -18.44 -5.53
C LEU A 47 3.27 -17.05 -5.75
N PRO A 48 1.93 -16.91 -5.89
CA PRO A 48 1.29 -15.60 -5.97
C PRO A 48 1.52 -14.75 -4.71
N GLU A 49 1.41 -15.35 -3.51
CA GLU A 49 1.67 -14.66 -2.25
C GLU A 49 3.11 -14.16 -2.15
N ARG A 50 4.10 -14.97 -2.59
CA ARG A 50 5.51 -14.55 -2.63
C ARG A 50 5.73 -13.35 -3.55
N ARG A 51 5.07 -13.31 -4.70
CA ARG A 51 5.11 -12.14 -5.62
C ARG A 51 4.46 -10.92 -4.99
N ALA A 52 3.31 -11.08 -4.35
CA ALA A 52 2.63 -10.01 -3.63
C ALA A 52 3.51 -9.45 -2.49
N LEU A 53 4.26 -10.31 -1.78
CA LEU A 53 5.18 -9.89 -0.74
C LEU A 53 6.37 -9.10 -1.30
N GLN A 54 6.83 -9.43 -2.51
CA GLN A 54 7.84 -8.63 -3.21
C GLN A 54 7.32 -7.23 -3.56
N THR A 55 6.06 -7.11 -4.00
CA THR A 55 5.42 -5.80 -4.21
C THR A 55 5.39 -4.99 -2.93
N TRP A 56 4.98 -5.59 -1.81
CA TRP A 56 5.03 -4.95 -0.49
C TRP A 56 6.45 -4.48 -0.11
N ALA A 57 7.45 -5.34 -0.31
CA ALA A 57 8.84 -5.00 -0.03
C ALA A 57 9.33 -3.82 -0.88
N ALA A 58 8.96 -3.78 -2.17
CA ALA A 58 9.28 -2.68 -3.07
C ALA A 58 8.64 -1.36 -2.63
N LEU A 59 7.36 -1.37 -2.23
CA LEU A 59 6.69 -0.21 -1.63
C LEU A 59 7.51 0.30 -0.44
N ARG A 60 7.99 -0.60 0.43
CA ARG A 60 8.83 -0.28 1.59
C ARG A 60 10.25 0.21 1.26
N LEU A 61 10.64 0.33 0.00
CA LEU A 61 11.88 1.01 -0.41
C LEU A 61 11.65 2.41 -0.99
N ALA A 62 10.40 2.81 -1.22
CA ALA A 62 10.06 4.09 -1.85
C ALA A 62 9.81 5.25 -0.87
N ASN A 63 10.36 6.44 -1.09
CA ASN A 63 9.99 7.65 -0.34
C ASN A 63 8.63 8.19 -0.79
N GLN A 64 8.33 8.10 -2.08
CA GLN A 64 7.07 8.52 -2.67
C GLN A 64 6.51 7.41 -3.56
N VAL A 65 5.19 7.21 -3.50
CA VAL A 65 4.47 6.31 -4.42
C VAL A 65 3.39 7.12 -5.14
N LEU A 66 3.39 7.06 -6.46
CA LEU A 66 2.37 7.64 -7.33
C LEU A 66 1.60 6.50 -7.97
N ILE A 67 0.28 6.48 -7.79
CA ILE A 67 -0.57 5.40 -8.30
C ILE A 67 -1.65 5.96 -9.19
N GLU A 68 -1.76 5.44 -10.40
CA GLU A 68 -2.93 5.59 -11.25
C GLU A 68 -3.78 4.33 -11.14
N VAL A 69 -5.06 4.47 -10.82
CA VAL A 69 -6.01 3.36 -10.71
C VAL A 69 -7.03 3.46 -11.82
N HIS A 70 -7.05 2.48 -12.72
CA HIS A 70 -7.98 2.41 -13.83
C HIS A 70 -9.26 1.67 -13.45
N GLY A 71 -10.42 2.33 -13.63
CA GLY A 71 -11.74 1.71 -13.50
C GLY A 71 -12.49 2.04 -12.21
N TRP A 72 -13.82 1.91 -12.29
CA TRP A 72 -14.77 2.47 -11.31
C TRP A 72 -15.44 1.42 -10.41
N ASN A 73 -15.14 0.14 -10.60
CA ASN A 73 -15.80 -0.95 -9.89
C ASN A 73 -14.97 -1.41 -8.68
N ILE A 74 -14.59 -0.47 -7.83
CA ILE A 74 -13.87 -0.75 -6.59
C ILE A 74 -14.86 -0.53 -5.44
N SER A 75 -15.05 -1.55 -4.60
CA SER A 75 -15.92 -1.44 -3.44
C SER A 75 -15.31 -0.52 -2.37
N ALA A 76 -16.17 0.01 -1.49
CA ALA A 76 -15.71 0.82 -0.36
C ALA A 76 -14.73 0.02 0.54
N THR A 77 -15.00 -1.26 0.77
CA THR A 77 -14.11 -2.15 1.54
C THR A 77 -12.73 -2.30 0.90
N GLU A 78 -12.67 -2.45 -0.43
CA GLU A 78 -11.39 -2.55 -1.15
C GLU A 78 -10.61 -1.22 -1.12
N LEU A 79 -11.31 -0.07 -1.18
CA LEU A 79 -10.68 1.24 -1.00
C LEU A 79 -10.15 1.44 0.42
N ASP A 80 -10.92 1.03 1.43
CA ASP A 80 -10.48 1.10 2.82
C ASP A 80 -9.24 0.24 3.04
N GLU A 81 -9.23 -0.99 2.52
CA GLU A 81 -8.08 -1.88 2.56
C GLU A 81 -6.86 -1.27 1.86
N PHE A 82 -7.07 -0.63 0.70
CA PHE A 82 -6.01 0.05 -0.03
C PHE A 82 -5.35 1.17 0.79
N PHE A 83 -6.13 2.10 1.33
CA PHE A 83 -5.59 3.21 2.11
C PHE A 83 -4.99 2.73 3.44
N TYR A 84 -5.61 1.75 4.07
CA TYR A 84 -5.11 1.15 5.30
C TYR A 84 -3.79 0.40 5.08
N GLY A 85 -3.67 -0.31 3.97
CA GLY A 85 -2.45 -0.99 3.55
C GLY A 85 -1.28 -0.03 3.38
N PHE A 86 -1.50 1.10 2.69
CA PHE A 86 -0.49 2.16 2.56
C PHE A 86 -0.10 2.76 3.91
N ARG A 87 -1.08 3.04 4.77
CA ARG A 87 -0.81 3.54 6.12
C ARG A 87 0.09 2.59 6.91
N ARG A 88 -0.20 1.29 6.89
CA ARG A 88 0.62 0.26 7.54
C ARG A 88 2.00 0.10 6.91
N ALA A 89 2.16 0.46 5.64
CA ALA A 89 3.44 0.52 4.97
C ALA A 89 4.26 1.78 5.35
N GLY A 90 3.72 2.67 6.18
CA GLY A 90 4.36 3.92 6.61
C GLY A 90 4.07 5.10 5.69
N PHE A 91 3.00 5.04 4.90
CA PHE A 91 2.66 6.09 3.93
C PHE A 91 1.40 6.88 4.33
N GLY A 92 1.48 8.21 4.18
CA GLY A 92 0.33 9.09 4.21
C GLY A 92 -0.07 9.53 2.80
N ILE A 93 -1.37 9.63 2.54
CA ILE A 93 -1.87 10.24 1.30
C ILE A 93 -1.62 11.75 1.35
N PHE A 94 -1.11 12.33 0.26
CA PHE A 94 -0.91 13.78 0.15
C PHE A 94 -1.55 14.38 -1.11
N HIS A 95 -1.95 13.54 -2.08
CA HIS A 95 -2.62 13.97 -3.30
C HIS A 95 -3.64 12.92 -3.75
N LYS A 96 -4.75 13.41 -4.32
CA LYS A 96 -5.80 12.63 -4.97
C LYS A 96 -6.42 13.48 -6.06
N GLU A 97 -6.41 12.99 -7.30
CA GLU A 97 -6.96 13.74 -8.44
C GLU A 97 -7.58 12.79 -9.47
N PRO A 98 -8.77 13.09 -10.01
CA PRO A 98 -9.26 12.36 -11.18
C PRO A 98 -8.41 12.73 -12.40
N ASN A 99 -7.97 11.75 -13.18
CA ASN A 99 -7.24 12.01 -14.41
C ASN A 99 -8.20 12.48 -15.51
N LEU A 100 -8.40 13.78 -15.60
CA LEU A 100 -9.30 14.42 -16.57
C LEU A 100 -8.72 14.44 -17.99
N ALA A 101 -7.39 14.47 -18.10
CA ALA A 101 -6.70 14.46 -19.39
C ALA A 101 -6.45 13.00 -19.81
N TRP A 102 -6.70 12.64 -21.07
CA TRP A 102 -6.37 11.32 -21.64
C TRP A 102 -7.18 10.11 -21.12
N CYS A 103 -7.64 10.11 -19.86
CA CYS A 103 -8.51 9.08 -19.27
C CYS A 103 -9.98 9.51 -19.15
N CYS A 104 -10.35 10.74 -19.55
CA CYS A 104 -11.72 11.27 -19.47
C CYS A 104 -12.35 11.18 -18.06
N GLY A 105 -11.52 11.22 -17.00
CA GLY A 105 -11.95 11.07 -15.61
C GLY A 105 -12.11 9.61 -15.16
N GLU A 106 -11.83 8.62 -16.01
CA GLU A 106 -12.01 7.20 -15.67
C GLU A 106 -10.90 6.57 -14.82
N CYS A 107 -9.88 7.37 -14.50
CA CYS A 107 -8.71 6.95 -13.75
C CYS A 107 -8.57 7.88 -12.54
N MET A 108 -8.21 7.32 -11.39
CA MET A 108 -7.94 8.07 -10.17
C MET A 108 -6.46 8.02 -9.85
N GLU A 109 -5.83 9.18 -9.71
CA GLU A 109 -4.45 9.32 -9.29
C GLU A 109 -4.37 9.54 -7.77
N TYR A 110 -3.42 8.86 -7.13
CA TYR A 110 -3.10 8.97 -5.72
C TYR A 110 -1.62 9.20 -5.52
N GLY A 111 -1.28 10.15 -4.66
CA GLY A 111 0.08 10.39 -4.19
C GLY A 111 0.24 9.99 -2.72
N PHE A 112 1.26 9.20 -2.44
CA PHE A 112 1.65 8.77 -1.10
C PHE A 112 3.07 9.20 -0.77
N LEU A 113 3.27 9.73 0.44
CA LEU A 113 4.59 10.07 0.99
C LEU A 113 4.88 9.18 2.18
N ARG A 114 6.12 8.70 2.26
CA ARG A 114 6.63 8.02 3.43
C ARG A 114 6.78 9.01 4.56
N LEU A 115 6.19 8.68 5.69
CA LEU A 115 6.28 9.47 6.90
C LEU A 115 6.99 8.66 7.99
N HIS A 116 7.55 9.35 8.97
CA HIS A 116 8.13 8.70 10.15
C HIS A 116 7.04 8.00 10.95
N ASP A 117 7.33 6.84 11.57
CA ASP A 117 6.34 6.03 12.30
C ASP A 117 5.58 6.83 13.38
N ALA A 118 6.27 7.77 14.04
CA ALA A 118 5.70 8.71 15.01
C ALA A 118 4.52 9.55 14.47
N PHE A 119 4.43 9.76 13.15
CA PHE A 119 3.27 10.42 12.53
C PHE A 119 1.99 9.60 12.70
N PHE A 120 2.12 8.27 12.73
CA PHE A 120 0.98 7.34 12.82
C PHE A 120 0.74 6.80 14.23
N GLU A 121 1.67 7.00 15.18
CA GLU A 121 1.59 6.47 16.55
C GLU A 121 0.25 6.68 17.27
N PRO A 122 -0.37 7.89 17.28
CA PRO A 122 -1.65 8.10 17.98
C PRO A 122 -2.78 7.23 17.44
N GLU A 123 -2.69 6.82 16.18
CA GLU A 123 -3.73 6.09 15.47
C GLU A 123 -3.41 4.59 15.38
N LEU A 124 -2.16 4.20 15.17
CA LEU A 124 -1.71 2.80 15.25
C LEU A 124 -1.91 2.22 16.65
N ALA A 125 -1.70 3.02 17.71
CA ALA A 125 -2.02 2.62 19.08
C ALA A 125 -3.52 2.38 19.30
N ARG A 126 -4.41 3.10 18.59
CA ARG A 126 -5.86 2.85 18.59
C ARG A 126 -6.24 1.61 17.79
N LEU A 127 -5.58 1.36 16.68
CA LEU A 127 -5.86 0.23 15.78
C LEU A 127 -5.37 -1.10 16.35
N ALA A 128 -4.25 -1.12 17.06
CA ALA A 128 -3.78 -2.30 17.80
C ALA A 128 -4.76 -2.78 18.89
N GLN A 129 -5.72 -1.93 19.30
CA GLN A 129 -6.76 -2.24 20.28
C GLN A 129 -8.10 -2.65 19.64
N ARG A 130 -8.24 -2.55 18.32
CA ARG A 130 -9.46 -2.90 17.58
C ARG A 130 -9.06 -3.59 16.27
N SER A 131 -9.08 -4.92 16.26
CA SER A 131 -9.10 -5.66 15.00
C SER A 131 -10.37 -5.28 14.24
N PRO A 132 -10.29 -4.78 12.98
CA PRO A 132 -11.46 -4.55 12.15
C PRO A 132 -12.23 -5.85 11.82
N PHE A 133 -11.63 -7.00 12.11
CA PHE A 133 -12.18 -8.34 11.88
C PHE A 133 -12.85 -8.95 13.13
N ASP A 134 -12.86 -8.25 14.26
CA ASP A 134 -13.62 -8.67 15.48
C ASP A 134 -15.08 -8.19 15.47
N GLN A 135 -15.56 -7.62 14.36
CA GLN A 135 -16.98 -7.28 14.16
C GLN A 135 -17.62 -8.26 13.17
N THR A 136 -17.80 -9.51 13.62
CA THR A 136 -18.76 -10.48 13.04
C THR A 136 -19.55 -11.13 14.15
#